data_AF-A0ABD0RGR2-F1
#
_entry.id   AF-A0ABD0RGR2-F1
#
_cell.length_a   1.000
_cell.length_b   1.000
_cell.length_c   1.000
_cell.angle_alpha   90.00
_cell.angle_beta   90.00
_cell.angle_gamma   90.00
#
_symmetry.space_group_name_H-M   'P 1'
#
loop_
_entity.id
_entity.type
_entity.pdbx_description
1 polymer ?
#
loop_
_entity_poly.entity_id
_entity_poly.type
_entity_poly.pdbx_seq_one_letter_code
_entity_poly.pdbx_strand_id
1 'polypeptide(L)' 'LPEPLLTFDLYNDFINVGKEIQRLSEKDHAAETVGIVESIVVKLRELTGRLPLCNYNTVQHMMAHLN' A
#
# COMPACT_ATOMS: atom_id res chain seq x y z
N LEU A 1 0.02 -1.16 -20.34
CA LEU A 1 -1.39 -1.25 -19.90
C LEU A 1 -2.08 0.06 -20.26
N PRO A 2 -3.38 0.07 -20.60
CA PRO A 2 -4.13 1.31 -20.84
C PRO A 2 -4.29 2.19 -19.58
N GLU A 3 -4.10 1.60 -18.40
CA GLU A 3 -4.12 2.23 -17.08
C GLU A 3 -3.00 1.64 -16.21
N PRO A 4 -2.45 2.36 -15.20
CA PRO A 4 -1.51 1.80 -14.24
C PRO A 4 -2.08 0.59 -13.50
N LEU A 5 -1.18 -0.30 -13.07
CA LEU A 5 -1.57 -1.52 -12.38
C LEU A 5 -2.37 -1.28 -11.10
N LEU A 6 -2.08 -0.19 -10.37
CA LEU A 6 -2.80 0.21 -9.16
C LEU A 6 -4.04 1.07 -9.43
N THR A 7 -4.44 1.26 -10.70
CA THR A 7 -5.56 2.09 -11.17
C THR A 7 -5.40 3.59 -10.89
N PHE A 8 -6.03 4.44 -11.69
CA PHE A 8 -6.11 5.88 -11.47
C PHE A 8 -7.00 6.21 -10.26
N ASP A 9 -8.11 5.49 -10.09
CA ASP A 9 -9.08 5.73 -9.02
C ASP A 9 -8.48 5.54 -7.62
N LEU A 10 -7.58 4.57 -7.47
CA LEU A 10 -6.93 4.28 -6.18
C LEU A 10 -5.55 4.94 -6.03
N TYR A 11 -5.02 5.58 -7.08
CA TYR A 11 -3.66 6.11 -7.09
C TYR A 11 -3.39 7.06 -5.92
N ASN A 12 -4.26 8.05 -5.72
CA ASN A 12 -4.09 9.04 -4.66
C ASN A 12 -4.15 8.41 -3.26
N ASP A 13 -5.00 7.40 -3.07
CA ASP A 13 -5.10 6.68 -1.80
C ASP A 13 -3.80 5.91 -1.51
N PHE A 14 -3.25 5.20 -2.50
CA PHE A 14 -1.95 4.53 -2.38
C PHE A 14 -0.81 5.53 -2.10
N ILE A 15 -0.79 6.68 -2.78
CA ILE A 15 0.21 7.72 -2.54
C ILE A 15 0.12 8.28 -1.12
N ASN A 16 -1.09 8.47 -0.59
CA ASN A 16 -1.28 8.99 0.77
C ASN A 16 -0.74 8.00 1.81
N VAL A 17 -1.02 6.70 1.66
CA VAL A 17 -0.44 5.66 2.52
C VAL A 17 1.08 5.62 2.38
N GLY A 18 1.63 5.76 1.17
CA GLY A 18 3.07 5.86 0.95
C GLY A 18 3.71 7.04 1.69
N LYS A 19 3.06 8.20 1.73
CA LYS A 19 3.52 9.36 2.51
C LYS A 19 3.44 9.13 4.01
N GLU A 20 2.45 8.39 4.50
CA GLU A 20 2.39 7.99 5.91
C GLU A 20 3.56 7.07 6.29
N ILE A 21 3.87 6.08 5.44
CA ILE A 21 5.02 5.19 5.62
C ILE A 21 6.33 6.00 5.63
N GLN A 22 6.50 6.92 4.69
CA GLN A 22 7.69 7.78 4.63
C GLN A 22 7.87 8.58 5.93
N ARG A 23 6.82 9.25 6.41
CA ARG A 23 6.87 10.02 7.66
C ARG A 23 7.17 9.16 8.89
N LEU A 24 6.73 7.91 8.89
CA LEU A 24 7.05 6.96 9.95
C LEU A 24 8.54 6.61 9.93
N SER A 25 9.11 6.40 8.75
CA SER A 25 10.56 6.16 8.61
C SER A 25 11.41 7.35 9.04
N GLU A 26 10.88 8.57 8.97
CA GLU A 26 11.58 9.80 9.36
C GLU A 26 11.46 10.10 10.88
N LYS A 27 10.58 9.43 11.62
CA LYS A 27 10.35 9.65 13.06
C LYS A 27 10.98 8.55 13.93
N ASP A 28 12.00 8.88 14.71
CA ASP A 28 12.70 8.00 15.66
C ASP A 28 11.91 7.75 16.98
N HIS A 29 10.65 7.31 16.90
CA HIS A 29 9.82 7.00 18.09
C HIS A 29 9.29 5.57 18.07
N ALA A 30 10.17 4.62 18.39
CA ALA A 30 9.95 3.16 18.32
C ALA A 30 8.70 2.65 19.07
N ALA A 31 8.26 3.32 20.14
CA ALA A 31 7.11 2.88 20.95
C ALA A 31 5.74 3.19 20.29
N GLU A 32 5.66 4.25 19.48
CA GLU A 32 4.44 4.62 18.73
C GLU A 32 4.34 3.88 17.39
N THR A 33 5.45 3.30 16.93
CA THR A 33 5.58 2.68 15.60
C THR A 33 4.65 1.47 15.41
N VAL A 34 4.47 0.61 16.43
CA VAL A 34 3.75 -0.67 16.25
C VAL A 34 2.28 -0.46 15.87
N GLY A 35 1.53 0.35 16.62
CA GLY A 35 0.12 0.62 16.33
C GLY A 35 -0.08 1.36 15.00
N ILE A 36 0.87 2.21 14.61
CA ILE A 36 0.84 2.90 13.33
C ILE A 36 1.08 1.91 12.17
N VAL A 37 2.04 0.99 12.32
CA VAL A 37 2.31 -0.06 11.33
C VAL A 37 1.07 -0.94 11.14
N GLU A 38 0.42 -1.38 12.21
CA GLU A 38 -0.82 -2.16 12.12
C GLU A 38 -1.92 -1.40 11.36
N SER A 39 -2.10 -0.11 11.66
CA SER A 39 -3.05 0.75 10.94
C SER A 39 -2.72 0.87 9.45
N ILE A 40 -1.44 1.05 9.09
CA ILE A 40 -0.98 1.07 7.70
C ILE A 40 -1.27 -0.25 6.98
N VAL A 41 -1.01 -1.39 7.63
CA VAL A 41 -1.29 -2.72 7.06
C VAL A 41 -2.79 -2.91 6.80
N VAL A 42 -3.65 -2.45 7.70
CA VAL A 42 -5.12 -2.48 7.50
C VAL A 42 -5.50 -1.62 6.29
N LYS A 43 -5.02 -0.38 6.18
CA LYS A 43 -5.27 0.49 5.02
C LYS A 43 -4.81 -0.13 3.70
N LEU A 44 -3.61 -0.73 3.67
CA LEU A 44 -3.10 -1.41 2.47
C LEU A 44 -3.95 -2.62 2.09
N ARG A 45 -4.44 -3.39 3.08
CA ARG A 45 -5.37 -4.52 2.83
C ARG A 45 -6.69 -4.02 2.23
N GLU A 46 -7.25 -2.94 2.74
CA GLU A 46 -8.48 -2.35 2.21
C GLU A 46 -8.30 -1.83 0.79
N LEU A 47 -7.21 -1.11 0.51
CA LEU A 47 -6.91 -0.59 -0.83
C LEU A 47 -6.66 -1.71 -1.84
N THR A 48 -5.87 -2.72 -1.47
CA THR A 48 -5.64 -3.88 -2.35
C THR A 48 -6.91 -4.69 -2.56
N GLY A 49 -7.81 -4.76 -1.58
CA GLY A 49 -9.14 -5.39 -1.72
C GLY A 49 -10.11 -4.63 -2.64
N ARG A 50 -9.87 -3.34 -2.91
CA ARG A 50 -10.66 -2.53 -3.86
C ARG A 50 -10.18 -2.65 -5.30
N LEU A 51 -9.01 -3.24 -5.54
CA LEU A 51 -8.50 -3.44 -6.91
C LEU A 51 -9.38 -4.43 -7.68
N PRO A 52 -9.55 -4.24 -8.99
CA PRO A 52 -10.09 -5.29 -9.85
C PRO A 52 -9.25 -6.57 -9.71
N LEU A 53 -9.90 -7.73 -9.79
CA LEU A 53 -9.27 -9.03 -9.51
C LEU A 53 -8.01 -9.29 -10.36
N CYS A 54 -8.02 -8.92 -11.65
CA CYS A 54 -6.87 -9.09 -12.52
C CYS A 54 -5.68 -8.21 -12.12
N ASN A 55 -5.94 -6.97 -11.68
CA ASN A 55 -4.92 -6.07 -11.15
C ASN A 55 -4.33 -6.63 -9.85
N TYR A 56 -5.18 -7.03 -8.89
CA TYR A 56 -4.74 -7.62 -7.62
C TYR A 56 -3.83 -8.85 -7.85
N ASN A 57 -4.27 -9.79 -8.69
CA ASN A 57 -3.49 -11.01 -8.97
C ASN A 57 -2.13 -10.69 -9.60
N THR A 58 -2.08 -9.70 -10.49
CA THR A 58 -0.84 -9.26 -11.12
C THR A 58 0.10 -8.61 -10.10
N VAL A 59 -0.42 -7.73 -9.22
CA VAL A 59 0.36 -7.16 -8.12
C VAL A 59 0.90 -8.25 -7.20
N GLN A 60 0.05 -9.19 -6.79
CA GLN A 60 0.45 -10.31 -5.94
C GLN A 60 1.58 -11.13 -6.58
N HIS A 61 1.46 -11.44 -7.87
CA HIS A 61 2.49 -12.17 -8.61
C HIS A 61 3.81 -11.39 -8.65
N MET A 62 3.76 -10.08 -8.93
CA MET A 62 4.95 -9.22 -8.93
C MET A 62 5.61 -9.17 -7.56
N MET A 63 4.83 -8.96 -6.49
CA MET A 63 5.37 -8.91 -5.13
C MET A 63 6.00 -10.24 -4.71
N ALA A 64 5.39 -11.38 -5.07
CA ALA A 64 5.97 -12.69 -4.82
C ALA A 64 7.29 -12.93 -5.58
N HIS A 65 7.45 -12.32 -6.76
CA HIS A 65 8.69 -12.42 -7.55
C HIS A 65 9.80 -11.48 -7.06
N LEU A 66 9.44 -10.32 -6.51
CA LEU A 66 10.38 -9.28 -6.07
C LEU A 66 10.87 -9.47 -4.63
N ASN A 67 10.27 -10.39 -3.87
CA ASN A 67 10.67 -10.74 -2.49
C ASN A 67 11.97 -11.54 -2.44
#